data_AF-V3ZXE7-F1
#
_entry.id   AF-V3ZXE7-F1
#
_cell.length_a   1.000
_cell.length_b   1.000
_cell.length_c   1.000
_cell.angle_alpha   90.00
_cell.angle_beta   90.00
_cell.angle_gamma   90.00
#
_symmetry.space_group_name_H-M   'P 1'
#
loop_
_entity.id
_entity.type
_entity.pdbx_description
1 polymer ?
#
loop_
_entity_poly.entity_id
_entity_poly.type
_entity_poly.pdbx_seq_one_letter_code
_entity_poly.pdbx_strand_id
1 'polypeptide(L)'
;MFSLRIVTTDHYLATPIPGLDVTRSEFRGTEVKKVPILRIFGSTPAGQKTCMHVHGVFPYLYVPFDGTHPEERYMKQFAASLDKALNVGNGMAKANFQHVFKISLVSGIPMYGYHHKEEAFMKIYLYNPFSVKKAADLLLGGAVMNKSFQPHESHIPYQLQLFIDFNLYGMNMINVAAVKFRHRNIKGFLLLMISLLRYMIEGFPNIGTNPGLAALWEDERQRRRDRGEDSQLEPQDSQGISLYL
;
A
#
# COMPACT_ATOMS: atom_id res chain seq x y z
N MET A 1 -20.64 2.44 12.30
CA MET A 1 -19.54 1.69 11.67
C MET A 1 -20.10 0.95 10.45
N PHE A 2 -19.45 1.08 9.30
CA PHE A 2 -19.83 0.36 8.08
C PHE A 2 -18.92 -0.84 7.89
N SER A 3 -19.47 -2.00 7.56
CA SER A 3 -18.70 -3.24 7.42
C SER A 3 -18.94 -3.88 6.06
N LEU A 4 -17.87 -4.35 5.42
CA LEU A 4 -17.90 -5.00 4.11
C LEU A 4 -17.02 -6.24 4.12
N ARG A 5 -17.51 -7.37 3.61
CA ARG A 5 -16.66 -8.54 3.38
C ARG A 5 -15.75 -8.30 2.17
N ILE A 6 -14.47 -8.61 2.28
CA ILE A 6 -13.51 -8.55 1.16
C ILE A 6 -13.61 -9.84 0.36
N VAL A 7 -14.25 -9.81 -0.82
CA VAL A 7 -14.35 -10.99 -1.71
C VAL A 7 -13.33 -10.90 -2.84
N THR A 8 -13.32 -9.79 -3.57
CA THR A 8 -12.41 -9.54 -4.68
C THR A 8 -11.92 -8.11 -4.61
N THR A 9 -10.67 -7.88 -5.03
CA THR A 9 -10.11 -6.54 -5.15
C THR A 9 -9.51 -6.31 -6.54
N ASP A 10 -9.72 -5.12 -7.07
CA ASP A 10 -9.05 -4.67 -8.29
C ASP A 10 -8.59 -3.21 -8.12
N HIS A 11 -7.97 -2.64 -9.15
CA HIS A 11 -7.61 -1.23 -9.14
C HIS A 11 -7.74 -0.64 -10.55
N TYR A 12 -7.86 0.67 -10.63
CA TYR A 12 -7.83 1.42 -11.88
C TYR A 12 -7.23 2.81 -11.65
N LEU A 13 -6.85 3.49 -12.73
CA LEU A 13 -6.40 4.88 -12.68
C LEU A 13 -7.55 5.82 -13.03
N ALA A 14 -7.73 6.87 -12.25
CA ALA A 14 -8.75 7.89 -12.48
C ALA A 14 -8.19 9.31 -12.32
N THR A 15 -8.93 10.30 -12.80
CA THR A 15 -8.68 11.71 -12.46
C THR A 15 -8.98 11.93 -10.98
N PRO A 16 -8.11 12.65 -10.24
CA PRO A 16 -8.32 12.86 -8.80
C PRO A 16 -9.61 13.65 -8.54
N ILE A 17 -10.37 13.22 -7.53
CA ILE A 17 -11.59 13.92 -7.10
C ILE A 17 -11.25 14.87 -5.94
N PRO A 18 -11.53 16.18 -6.06
CA PRO A 18 -11.30 17.13 -4.98
C PRO A 18 -11.99 16.71 -3.68
N GLY A 19 -11.24 16.73 -2.58
CA GLY A 19 -11.73 16.33 -1.25
C GLY A 19 -11.74 14.83 -0.98
N LEU A 20 -11.40 13.98 -1.97
CA LEU A 20 -11.15 12.54 -1.78
C LEU A 20 -9.70 12.17 -2.08
N ASP A 21 -9.17 12.73 -3.16
CA ASP A 21 -7.83 12.46 -3.68
C ASP A 21 -6.92 13.69 -3.57
N VAL A 22 -5.62 13.45 -3.67
CA VAL A 22 -4.60 14.50 -3.76
C VAL A 22 -4.62 15.09 -5.17
N THR A 23 -5.05 16.35 -5.29
CA THR A 23 -5.14 17.07 -6.58
C THR A 23 -3.84 17.78 -6.96
N ARG A 24 -3.01 18.13 -5.96
CA ARG A 24 -1.70 18.76 -6.18
C ARG A 24 -0.66 18.05 -5.33
N SER A 25 0.45 17.65 -5.95
CA SER A 25 1.56 17.03 -5.23
C SER A 25 2.37 18.10 -4.52
N GLU A 26 2.49 18.01 -3.19
CA GLU A 26 3.37 18.88 -2.40
C GLU A 26 4.85 18.65 -2.78
N PHE A 27 5.21 17.39 -3.05
CA PHE A 27 6.58 17.00 -3.40
C PHE A 27 7.01 17.51 -4.78
N ARG A 28 6.11 17.48 -5.78
CA ARG A 28 6.39 17.94 -7.15
C ARG A 28 5.98 19.39 -7.41
N GLY A 29 5.10 19.95 -6.59
CA GLY A 29 4.51 21.29 -6.78
C GLY A 29 3.49 21.38 -7.93
N THR A 30 3.23 20.28 -8.64
CA THR A 30 2.43 20.19 -9.86
C THR A 30 1.06 19.54 -9.63
N GLU A 31 0.14 19.80 -10.55
CA GLU A 31 -1.18 19.17 -10.58
C GLU A 31 -1.07 17.66 -10.87
N VAL A 32 -1.85 16.87 -10.15
CA VAL A 32 -1.94 15.43 -10.30
C VAL A 32 -2.97 15.11 -11.38
N LYS A 33 -2.55 14.42 -12.45
CA LYS A 33 -3.44 14.08 -13.57
C LYS A 33 -4.21 12.77 -13.36
N LYS A 34 -3.55 11.78 -12.73
CA LYS A 34 -4.12 10.46 -12.48
C LYS A 34 -3.69 9.95 -11.11
N VAL A 35 -4.59 9.27 -10.42
CA VAL A 35 -4.36 8.59 -9.15
C VAL A 35 -4.86 7.15 -9.22
N PRO A 36 -4.23 6.21 -8.49
CA PRO A 36 -4.73 4.85 -8.37
C PRO A 36 -5.89 4.80 -7.37
N ILE A 37 -6.97 4.15 -7.78
CA ILE A 37 -8.13 3.86 -6.94
C ILE A 37 -8.25 2.34 -6.86
N LEU A 38 -8.28 1.82 -5.63
CA LEU A 38 -8.49 0.40 -5.38
C LEU A 38 -9.99 0.16 -5.16
N ARG A 39 -10.55 -0.89 -5.77
CA ARG A 39 -11.94 -1.29 -5.54
C ARG A 39 -11.99 -2.61 -4.79
N ILE A 40 -12.80 -2.66 -3.76
CA ILE A 40 -13.09 -3.84 -2.95
C ILE A 40 -14.54 -4.22 -3.20
N PHE A 41 -14.75 -5.42 -3.72
CA PHE A 41 -16.06 -5.99 -3.95
C PHE A 41 -16.39 -6.99 -2.86
N GLY A 42 -17.64 -6.95 -2.40
CA GLY A 42 -18.17 -7.99 -1.54
C GLY A 42 -19.54 -7.63 -1.01
N SER A 43 -19.86 -8.12 0.19
CA SER A 43 -21.19 -8.00 0.78
C SER A 43 -21.14 -7.40 2.18
N THR A 44 -22.15 -6.60 2.52
CA THR A 44 -22.40 -6.20 3.92
C THR A 44 -22.84 -7.40 4.76
N PRO A 45 -22.85 -7.32 6.11
CA PRO A 45 -23.41 -8.38 6.95
C PRO A 45 -24.85 -8.74 6.62
N ALA A 46 -25.63 -7.78 6.11
CA ALA A 46 -27.00 -7.98 5.64
C ALA A 46 -27.09 -8.60 4.23
N GLY A 47 -25.97 -8.99 3.61
CA GLY A 47 -25.92 -9.64 2.31
C GLY A 47 -25.99 -8.71 1.09
N GLN A 48 -25.94 -7.39 1.29
CA GLN A 48 -26.02 -6.43 0.18
C GLN A 48 -24.69 -6.35 -0.58
N LYS A 49 -24.72 -6.63 -1.88
CA LYS A 49 -23.56 -6.50 -2.76
C LYS A 49 -23.13 -5.03 -2.87
N THR A 50 -21.86 -4.77 -2.62
CA THR A 50 -21.31 -3.42 -2.52
C THR A 50 -19.95 -3.37 -3.20
N CYS A 51 -19.65 -2.22 -3.83
CA CYS A 51 -18.32 -1.89 -4.35
C CYS A 51 -17.77 -0.70 -3.56
N MET A 52 -16.61 -0.88 -2.95
CA MET A 52 -15.97 0.16 -2.15
C MET A 52 -14.69 0.63 -2.84
N HIS A 53 -14.65 1.92 -3.14
CA HIS A 53 -13.51 2.65 -3.70
C HIS A 53 -12.64 3.19 -2.58
N VAL A 54 -11.40 2.75 -2.53
CA VAL A 54 -10.38 3.21 -1.58
C VAL A 54 -9.48 4.21 -2.31
N HIS A 55 -9.46 5.44 -1.80
CA HIS A 55 -8.73 6.57 -2.36
C HIS A 55 -7.47 6.88 -1.54
N GLY A 56 -6.49 7.53 -2.17
CA GLY A 56 -5.30 8.08 -1.48
C GLY A 56 -4.26 7.04 -1.05
N VAL A 57 -4.37 5.80 -1.54
CA VAL A 57 -3.35 4.76 -1.37
C VAL A 57 -2.53 4.72 -2.65
N PHE A 58 -1.20 4.72 -2.53
CA PHE A 58 -0.30 4.73 -3.67
C PHE A 58 0.68 3.57 -3.56
N PRO A 59 0.95 2.84 -4.66
CA PRO A 59 1.95 1.79 -4.66
C PRO A 59 3.33 2.36 -4.34
N TYR A 60 4.15 1.58 -3.64
CA TYR A 60 5.50 1.98 -3.27
C TYR A 60 6.53 0.88 -3.48
N LEU A 61 7.80 1.27 -3.45
CA LEU A 61 8.97 0.41 -3.32
C LEU A 61 10.06 1.16 -2.55
N TYR A 62 11.07 0.46 -2.04
CA TYR A 62 12.17 1.08 -1.31
C TYR A 62 13.51 0.89 -2.02
N VAL A 63 14.43 1.82 -1.80
CA VAL A 63 15.84 1.71 -2.19
C VAL A 63 16.73 2.27 -1.08
N PRO A 64 17.96 1.75 -0.88
CA PRO A 64 18.91 2.31 0.07
C PRO A 64 19.21 3.78 -0.22
N PHE A 65 19.31 4.58 0.84
CA PHE A 65 19.72 5.98 0.78
C PHE A 65 21.19 6.11 1.19
N ASP A 66 21.96 6.88 0.43
CA ASP A 66 23.41 7.02 0.63
C ASP A 66 23.82 8.15 1.57
N GLY A 67 22.86 8.81 2.23
CA GLY A 67 23.14 9.92 3.15
C GLY A 67 23.50 11.23 2.46
N THR A 68 23.20 11.38 1.17
CA THR A 68 23.53 12.61 0.43
C THR A 68 22.67 13.80 0.87
N HIS A 69 23.31 14.89 1.30
CA HIS A 69 22.65 16.14 1.67
C HIS A 69 22.84 17.25 0.61
N PRO A 70 21.89 18.21 0.45
CA PRO A 70 20.59 18.27 1.13
C PRO A 70 19.59 17.25 0.56
N GLU A 71 18.91 16.54 1.47
CA GLU A 71 18.05 15.39 1.15
C GLU A 71 16.93 15.74 0.17
N GLU A 72 16.24 16.87 0.37
CA GLU A 72 15.15 17.30 -0.50
C GLU A 72 15.58 17.50 -1.95
N ARG A 73 16.77 18.08 -2.16
CA ARG A 73 17.31 18.31 -3.49
C ARG A 73 17.65 16.98 -4.15
N TYR A 74 18.28 16.08 -3.39
CA TYR A 74 18.63 14.76 -3.87
C TYR A 74 17.38 13.95 -4.26
N MET A 75 16.35 13.90 -3.40
CA MET A 75 15.08 13.22 -3.69
C MET A 75 14.39 13.80 -4.93
N LYS A 76 14.38 15.13 -5.11
CA LYS A 76 13.79 15.77 -6.30
C LYS A 76 14.57 15.40 -7.58
N GLN A 77 15.89 15.36 -7.52
CA GLN A 77 16.76 14.94 -8.63
C GLN A 77 16.56 13.45 -8.96
N PHE A 78 16.53 12.59 -7.95
CA PHE A 78 16.25 11.17 -8.08
C PHE A 78 14.90 10.95 -8.76
N ALA A 79 13.83 11.61 -8.28
CA ALA A 79 12.50 11.50 -8.87
C ALA A 79 12.45 11.97 -10.33
N ALA A 80 13.17 13.04 -10.68
CA ALA A 80 13.27 13.51 -12.07
C ALA A 80 14.03 12.50 -12.95
N SER A 81 15.11 11.90 -12.44
CA SER A 81 15.87 10.88 -13.16
C SER A 81 15.04 9.61 -13.39
N LEU A 82 14.30 9.15 -12.37
CA LEU A 82 13.43 7.98 -12.46
C LEU A 82 12.28 8.21 -13.45
N ASP A 83 11.64 9.38 -13.41
CA ASP A 83 10.58 9.73 -14.38
C ASP A 83 11.11 9.73 -15.82
N LYS A 84 12.30 10.30 -16.05
CA LYS A 84 12.94 10.28 -17.36
C LYS A 84 13.24 8.84 -17.82
N ALA A 85 13.81 8.01 -16.94
CA ALA A 85 14.10 6.61 -17.24
C ALA A 85 12.82 5.82 -17.57
N LEU A 86 11.74 6.03 -16.84
CA LEU A 86 10.43 5.41 -17.10
C LEU A 86 9.83 5.90 -18.43
N ASN A 87 9.91 7.20 -18.74
CA ASN A 87 9.45 7.75 -20.01
C ASN A 87 10.21 7.13 -21.20
N VAL A 88 11.54 7.06 -21.11
CA VAL A 88 12.37 6.41 -22.12
C VAL A 88 12.04 4.92 -22.23
N GLY A 89 11.97 4.21 -21.11
CA GLY A 89 11.62 2.79 -21.07
C GLY A 89 10.25 2.49 -21.66
N ASN A 90 9.29 3.42 -21.55
CA ASN A 90 7.96 3.31 -22.16
C ASN A 90 7.90 3.72 -23.64
N GLY A 91 9.05 3.97 -24.28
CA GLY A 91 9.10 4.44 -25.68
C GLY A 91 8.67 5.90 -25.85
N MET A 92 8.54 6.65 -24.75
CA MET A 92 8.05 8.04 -24.71
C MET A 92 9.17 9.00 -24.32
N ALA A 93 10.35 8.89 -24.93
CA ALA A 93 11.54 9.66 -24.55
C ALA A 93 11.36 11.19 -24.58
N LYS A 94 10.48 11.70 -25.45
CA LYS A 94 10.16 13.14 -25.55
C LYS A 94 9.05 13.60 -24.59
N ALA A 95 8.37 12.67 -23.93
CA ALA A 95 7.30 13.02 -23.01
C ALA A 95 7.84 13.45 -21.66
N ASN A 96 7.10 14.34 -21.00
CA ASN A 96 7.39 14.81 -19.64
C ASN A 96 6.31 14.32 -18.67
N PHE A 97 6.02 13.01 -18.68
CA PHE A 97 5.09 12.41 -17.73
C PHE A 97 5.78 12.20 -16.39
N GLN A 98 5.06 12.54 -15.31
CA GLN A 98 5.49 12.27 -13.95
C GLN A 98 4.94 10.92 -13.50
N HIS A 99 5.82 10.05 -12.99
CA HIS A 99 5.47 8.71 -12.48
C HIS A 99 5.60 8.65 -10.96
N VAL A 100 6.56 9.40 -10.39
CA VAL A 100 6.76 9.51 -8.94
C VAL A 100 5.78 10.51 -8.32
N PHE A 101 5.02 10.05 -7.34
CA PHE A 101 4.10 10.88 -6.54
C PHE A 101 4.82 11.61 -5.41
N LYS A 102 5.58 10.88 -4.60
CA LYS A 102 6.32 11.36 -3.43
C LYS A 102 7.50 10.43 -3.14
N ILE A 103 8.56 10.97 -2.56
CA ILE A 103 9.61 10.20 -1.89
C ILE A 103 9.65 10.62 -0.42
N SER A 104 9.76 9.65 0.48
CA SER A 104 9.99 9.88 1.91
C SER A 104 11.17 9.08 2.40
N LEU A 105 11.96 9.65 3.30
CA LEU A 105 13.03 8.95 3.99
C LEU A 105 12.44 8.12 5.14
N VAL A 106 12.85 6.86 5.26
CA VAL A 106 12.46 5.94 6.32
C VAL A 106 13.69 5.20 6.84
N SER A 107 13.64 4.78 8.10
CA SER A 107 14.64 3.88 8.69
C SER A 107 14.10 2.45 8.63
N GLY A 108 14.95 1.48 8.31
CA GLY A 108 14.56 0.07 8.27
C GLY A 108 15.75 -0.88 8.33
N ILE A 109 15.49 -2.14 8.64
CA ILE A 109 16.50 -3.20 8.70
C ILE A 109 16.35 -4.09 7.47
N PRO A 110 17.39 -4.26 6.63
CA PRO A 110 17.30 -5.20 5.53
C PRO A 110 17.07 -6.63 6.05
N MET A 111 16.08 -7.33 5.50
CA MET A 111 15.74 -8.70 5.86
C MET A 111 16.78 -9.70 5.33
N TYR A 112 17.35 -9.44 4.14
CA TYR A 112 18.34 -10.32 3.54
C TYR A 112 19.76 -9.99 4.04
N GLY A 113 20.38 -10.98 4.68
CA GLY A 113 21.69 -10.84 5.32
C GLY A 113 21.57 -10.51 6.81
N TYR A 114 22.71 -10.54 7.51
CA TYR A 114 22.74 -10.14 8.92
C TYR A 114 23.07 -8.64 9.02
N HIS A 115 22.10 -7.87 9.49
CA HIS A 115 22.22 -6.43 9.71
C HIS A 115 21.91 -6.11 11.18
N HIS A 116 22.86 -5.47 11.86
CA HIS A 116 22.77 -5.18 13.29
C HIS A 116 22.22 -3.77 13.59
N LYS A 117 22.06 -2.94 12.54
CA LYS A 117 21.62 -1.55 12.62
C LYS A 117 20.59 -1.27 11.56
N GLU A 118 19.73 -0.30 11.86
CA GLU A 118 18.85 0.27 10.86
C GLU A 118 19.66 1.10 9.85
N GLU A 119 19.23 1.05 8.60
CA GLU A 119 19.75 1.84 7.51
C GLU A 119 18.67 2.79 6.98
N ALA A 120 19.10 3.86 6.33
CA ALA A 120 18.18 4.81 5.73
C ALA A 120 17.74 4.34 4.34
N PHE A 121 16.45 4.42 4.05
CA PHE A 121 15.84 4.05 2.78
C PHE A 121 14.97 5.17 2.23
N MET A 122 14.96 5.32 0.91
CA MET A 122 13.96 6.13 0.21
C MET A 122 12.75 5.26 -0.12
N LYS A 123 11.60 5.55 0.50
CA LYS A 123 10.29 5.01 0.12
C LYS A 123 9.73 5.82 -1.04
N ILE A 124 9.64 5.21 -2.21
CA ILE A 124 9.23 5.84 -3.47
C ILE A 124 7.78 5.47 -3.76
N TYR A 125 6.88 6.46 -3.71
CA TYR A 125 5.48 6.29 -4.08
C TYR A 125 5.27 6.61 -5.55
N LEU A 126 4.58 5.74 -6.29
CA LEU A 126 4.29 5.89 -7.71
C LEU A 126 2.80 6.15 -7.96
N TYR A 127 2.47 6.83 -9.06
CA TYR A 127 1.07 7.02 -9.47
C TYR A 127 0.43 5.76 -10.06
N ASN A 128 1.23 4.91 -10.71
CA ASN A 128 0.74 3.75 -11.45
C ASN A 128 1.33 2.46 -10.87
N PRO A 129 0.50 1.54 -10.35
CA PRO A 129 0.94 0.21 -9.88
C PRO A 129 1.73 -0.59 -10.91
N PHE A 130 1.35 -0.50 -12.20
CA PHE A 130 2.05 -1.21 -13.27
C PHE A 130 3.47 -0.70 -13.52
N SER A 131 3.80 0.52 -13.08
CA SER A 131 5.14 1.08 -13.23
C SER A 131 6.13 0.56 -12.19
N VAL A 132 5.68 -0.07 -11.09
CA VAL A 132 6.55 -0.51 -9.98
C VAL A 132 7.63 -1.48 -10.45
N LYS A 133 7.25 -2.56 -11.15
CA LYS A 133 8.19 -3.59 -11.63
C LYS A 133 9.23 -2.99 -12.58
N LYS A 134 8.78 -2.18 -13.52
CA LYS A 134 9.67 -1.51 -14.48
C LYS A 134 10.60 -0.49 -13.82
N ALA A 135 10.10 0.24 -12.82
CA ALA A 135 10.91 1.15 -12.03
C ALA A 135 12.01 0.38 -11.29
N ALA A 136 11.70 -0.77 -10.69
CA ALA A 136 12.67 -1.64 -10.04
C ALA A 136 13.76 -2.12 -11.01
N ASP A 137 13.38 -2.59 -12.20
CA ASP A 137 14.34 -3.04 -13.23
C ASP A 137 15.28 -1.90 -13.66
N LEU A 138 14.76 -0.68 -13.86
CA LEU A 138 15.55 0.49 -14.24
C LEU A 138 16.48 0.98 -13.12
N LEU A 139 16.03 0.89 -11.86
CA LEU A 139 16.83 1.20 -10.69
C LEU A 139 18.00 0.23 -10.55
N LEU A 140 17.73 -1.07 -10.68
CA LEU A 140 18.75 -2.11 -10.60
C LEU A 140 19.74 -2.00 -11.78
N GLY A 141 19.25 -1.73 -12.98
CA GLY A 141 20.08 -1.56 -14.18
C GLY A 141 20.91 -0.27 -14.23
N GLY A 142 20.82 0.61 -13.22
CA GLY A 142 21.62 1.83 -13.15
C GLY A 142 21.17 2.97 -14.06
N ALA A 143 19.97 2.88 -14.65
CA ALA A 143 19.43 3.92 -15.53
C ALA A 143 19.06 5.21 -14.77
N VAL A 144 18.95 5.13 -13.45
CA VAL A 144 18.61 6.24 -12.56
C VAL A 144 19.89 6.76 -11.92
N MET A 145 20.20 8.05 -12.12
CA MET A 145 21.39 8.72 -11.57
C MET A 145 22.74 8.05 -11.88
N ASN A 146 22.80 7.18 -12.91
CA ASN A 146 23.99 6.41 -13.26
C ASN A 146 24.53 5.55 -12.10
N LYS A 147 23.63 5.08 -11.23
CA LYS A 147 23.95 4.26 -10.05
C LYS A 147 22.93 3.13 -9.95
N SER A 148 23.42 1.92 -9.69
CA SER A 148 22.54 0.79 -9.40
C SER A 148 21.96 0.93 -8.00
N PHE A 149 20.65 0.84 -7.89
CA PHE A 149 19.93 0.83 -6.61
C PHE A 149 19.22 -0.51 -6.48
N GLN A 150 19.48 -1.24 -5.39
CA GLN A 150 18.76 -2.47 -5.08
C GLN A 150 17.32 -2.12 -4.66
N PRO A 151 16.30 -2.56 -5.42
CA PRO A 151 14.91 -2.34 -5.03
C PRO A 151 14.47 -3.36 -3.98
N HIS A 152 13.73 -2.89 -2.98
CA HIS A 152 13.12 -3.69 -1.92
C HIS A 152 11.59 -3.62 -2.02
N GLU A 153 10.93 -4.72 -1.65
CA GLU A 153 9.47 -4.92 -1.72
C GLU A 153 8.80 -4.67 -3.10
N SER A 154 9.57 -4.50 -4.18
CA SER A 154 9.04 -4.22 -5.53
C SER A 154 8.20 -5.35 -6.12
N HIS A 155 8.32 -6.56 -5.57
CA HIS A 155 7.59 -7.75 -5.97
C HIS A 155 6.21 -7.86 -5.32
N ILE A 156 5.92 -7.07 -4.28
CA ILE A 156 4.64 -7.10 -3.57
C ILE A 156 3.58 -6.42 -4.44
N PRO A 157 2.51 -7.13 -4.86
CA PRO A 157 1.41 -6.54 -5.61
C PRO A 157 0.72 -5.40 -4.85
N TYR A 158 0.26 -4.38 -5.58
CA TYR A 158 -0.37 -3.18 -5.01
C TYR A 158 -1.53 -3.47 -4.05
N GLN A 159 -2.40 -4.44 -4.37
CA GLN A 159 -3.50 -4.82 -3.49
C GLN A 159 -3.01 -5.46 -2.18
N LEU A 160 -1.92 -6.22 -2.25
CA LEU A 160 -1.33 -6.84 -1.06
C LEU A 160 -0.64 -5.81 -0.18
N GLN A 161 -0.04 -4.76 -0.74
CA GLN A 161 0.49 -3.64 0.04
C GLN A 161 -0.62 -3.02 0.91
N LEU A 162 -1.82 -2.79 0.35
CA LEU A 162 -2.97 -2.31 1.14
C LEU A 162 -3.34 -3.29 2.26
N PHE A 163 -3.34 -4.60 1.97
CA PHE A 163 -3.74 -5.60 2.96
C PHE A 163 -2.75 -5.67 4.12
N ILE A 164 -1.45 -5.55 3.82
CA ILE A 164 -0.40 -5.51 4.83
C ILE A 164 -0.51 -4.23 5.65
N ASP A 165 -0.54 -3.06 4.99
CA ASP A 165 -0.55 -1.74 5.64
C ASP A 165 -1.73 -1.56 6.61
N PHE A 166 -2.90 -2.11 6.27
CA PHE A 166 -4.14 -1.96 7.04
C PHE A 166 -4.57 -3.25 7.75
N ASN A 167 -3.70 -4.27 7.80
CA ASN A 167 -3.99 -5.56 8.43
C ASN A 167 -5.31 -6.19 7.95
N LEU A 168 -5.55 -6.17 6.64
CA LEU A 168 -6.74 -6.71 6.00
C LEU A 168 -6.52 -8.14 5.52
N TYR A 169 -7.58 -8.94 5.58
CA TYR A 169 -7.55 -10.35 5.19
C TYR A 169 -8.64 -10.64 4.16
N GLY A 170 -8.32 -11.49 3.20
CA GLY A 170 -9.32 -12.01 2.26
C GLY A 170 -10.45 -12.72 3.00
N MET A 171 -11.67 -12.59 2.49
CA MET A 171 -12.91 -13.12 3.08
C MET A 171 -13.27 -12.59 4.47
N ASN A 172 -12.47 -11.68 5.04
CA ASN A 172 -12.75 -11.04 6.31
C ASN A 172 -13.60 -9.76 6.11
N MET A 173 -14.16 -9.25 7.21
CA MET A 173 -14.89 -7.99 7.26
C MET A 173 -13.91 -6.83 7.43
N ILE A 174 -13.89 -5.89 6.49
CA ILE A 174 -13.30 -4.57 6.70
C ILE A 174 -14.32 -3.67 7.39
N ASN A 175 -13.91 -3.07 8.49
CA ASN A 175 -14.70 -2.14 9.28
C ASN A 175 -14.20 -0.71 9.03
N VAL A 176 -15.13 0.19 8.72
CA VAL A 176 -14.84 1.56 8.33
C VAL A 176 -15.67 2.51 9.19
N ALA A 177 -15.02 3.52 9.76
CA ALA A 177 -15.68 4.45 10.66
C ALA A 177 -16.59 5.44 9.89
N ALA A 178 -16.15 5.99 8.75
CA ALA A 178 -17.00 6.79 7.88
C ALA A 178 -16.85 6.43 6.40
N VAL A 179 -17.98 6.56 5.72
CA VAL A 179 -18.14 6.21 4.31
C VAL A 179 -18.89 7.33 3.61
N LYS A 180 -18.47 7.66 2.38
CA LYS A 180 -19.23 8.56 1.51
C LYS A 180 -19.92 7.73 0.44
N PHE A 181 -21.24 7.84 0.34
CA PHE A 181 -22.02 7.14 -0.68
C PHE A 181 -22.08 7.96 -1.96
N ARG A 182 -21.82 7.32 -3.09
CA ARG A 182 -22.03 7.94 -4.41
C ARG A 182 -23.53 8.13 -4.66
N HIS A 183 -23.95 9.35 -4.93
CA HIS A 183 -25.33 9.64 -5.31
C HIS A 183 -25.61 9.21 -6.75
N ARG A 184 -26.81 8.66 -6.98
CA ARG A 184 -27.26 8.18 -8.29
C ARG A 184 -27.95 9.34 -9.03
N ASN A 185 -27.45 9.71 -10.20
CA ASN A 185 -28.23 10.53 -11.13
C ASN A 185 -29.17 9.56 -11.87
N ILE A 186 -30.48 9.65 -11.64
CA ILE A 186 -31.45 8.60 -11.97
C ILE A 186 -31.72 8.57 -13.49
N LYS A 187 -30.95 7.78 -14.24
CA LYS A 187 -31.38 7.06 -15.46
C LYS A 187 -30.56 5.77 -15.59
N GLY A 188 -31.12 4.64 -15.14
CA GLY A 188 -30.64 3.30 -15.48
C GLY A 188 -29.61 2.67 -14.53
N PHE A 189 -30.01 1.59 -13.87
CA PHE A 189 -29.21 0.57 -13.16
C PHE A 189 -28.35 0.95 -11.93
N LEU A 190 -28.28 0.02 -10.96
CA LEU A 190 -27.97 0.20 -9.54
C LEU A 190 -26.55 -0.29 -9.20
N LEU A 191 -25.74 0.52 -8.50
CA LEU A 191 -24.63 0.01 -7.67
C LEU A 191 -24.29 1.02 -6.56
N LEU A 192 -24.40 0.60 -5.30
CA LEU A 192 -23.94 1.40 -4.16
C LEU A 192 -22.40 1.42 -4.21
N MET A 193 -21.82 2.60 -4.41
CA MET A 193 -20.38 2.81 -4.44
C MET A 193 -19.97 3.62 -3.21
N ILE A 194 -19.09 3.05 -2.40
CA ILE A 194 -18.60 3.66 -1.16
C ILE A 194 -17.22 4.24 -1.43
N SER A 195 -17.03 5.53 -1.26
CA SER A 195 -15.72 6.17 -1.36
C SER A 195 -15.12 6.31 0.04
N LEU A 196 -13.92 5.78 0.22
CA LEU A 196 -13.16 5.78 1.47
C LEU A 196 -12.04 6.81 1.37
N LEU A 197 -12.11 7.80 2.28
CA LEU A 197 -11.08 8.81 2.52
C LEU A 197 -9.97 8.19 3.38
N ARG A 198 -8.73 8.61 3.14
CA ARG A 198 -7.45 8.22 3.75
C ARG A 198 -7.37 8.22 5.30
N TYR A 199 -8.46 8.39 6.05
CA TYR A 199 -8.43 8.65 7.49
C TYR A 199 -9.33 7.77 8.38
N MET A 200 -9.97 6.70 7.89
CA MET A 200 -10.91 5.93 8.74
C MET A 200 -10.92 4.42 8.52
N ILE A 201 -9.75 3.83 8.24
CA ILE A 201 -9.50 2.46 8.69
C ILE A 201 -8.86 2.62 10.06
N GLU A 202 -9.69 2.72 11.10
CA GLU A 202 -9.18 2.61 12.46
C GLU A 202 -8.60 1.21 12.59
N GLY A 203 -7.27 1.14 12.55
CA GLY A 203 -6.52 0.06 13.16
C GLY A 203 -6.76 0.10 14.66
N PHE A 204 -7.96 -0.28 15.09
CA PHE A 204 -8.03 -0.93 16.38
C PHE A 204 -7.06 -2.11 16.30
N PRO A 205 -6.27 -2.39 17.35
CA PRO A 205 -5.70 -3.69 17.54
C PRO A 205 -6.89 -4.63 17.78
N ASN A 206 -7.62 -4.96 16.71
CA ASN A 206 -8.17 -6.27 16.61
C ASN A 206 -6.93 -7.16 16.60
N ILE A 207 -6.54 -7.59 17.79
CA ILE A 207 -6.18 -8.97 18.08
C ILE A 207 -7.42 -9.83 17.75
N GLY A 208 -8.01 -9.62 16.57
CA GLY A 208 -8.89 -10.51 15.89
C GLY A 208 -7.92 -11.39 15.16
N THR A 209 -7.39 -12.35 15.92
CA THR A 209 -6.59 -13.46 15.47
C THR A 209 -7.12 -13.86 14.10
N ASN A 210 -6.29 -13.71 13.05
CA ASN A 210 -6.65 -14.17 11.70
C ASN A 210 -7.37 -15.51 11.85
N PRO A 211 -8.58 -15.71 11.30
CA PRO A 211 -9.38 -16.90 11.61
C PRO A 211 -8.64 -18.23 11.37
N GLY A 212 -7.66 -18.26 10.45
CA GLY A 212 -6.74 -19.39 10.30
C GLY A 212 -5.75 -19.54 11.46
N LEU A 213 -5.12 -18.44 11.90
CA LEU A 213 -4.30 -18.42 13.13
C LEU A 213 -5.12 -18.71 14.39
N ALA A 214 -6.37 -18.26 14.45
CA ALA A 214 -7.31 -18.55 15.53
C ALA A 214 -7.59 -20.05 15.61
N ALA A 215 -7.89 -20.68 14.47
CA ALA A 215 -8.08 -22.12 14.38
C ALA A 215 -6.81 -22.89 14.76
N LEU A 216 -5.63 -22.44 14.30
CA LEU A 216 -4.35 -23.05 14.69
C LEU A 216 -4.06 -22.92 16.19
N TRP A 217 -4.39 -21.77 16.79
CA TRP A 217 -4.27 -21.56 18.23
C TRP A 217 -5.28 -22.39 19.02
N GLU A 218 -6.50 -22.55 18.52
CA GLU A 218 -7.52 -23.40 19.12
C GLU A 218 -7.12 -24.87 19.09
N ASP A 219 -6.58 -25.35 17.96
CA ASP A 219 -6.00 -26.69 17.82
C ASP A 219 -4.81 -26.89 18.77
N GLU A 220 -3.91 -25.92 18.89
CA GLU A 220 -2.78 -25.99 19.82
C GLU A 220 -3.23 -26.02 21.29
N ARG A 221 -4.23 -25.22 21.65
CA ARG A 221 -4.84 -25.26 22.99
C ARG A 221 -5.52 -26.59 23.25
N GLN A 222 -6.15 -27.20 22.23
CA GLN A 222 -6.76 -28.53 22.35
C GLN A 222 -5.69 -29.61 22.54
N ARG A 223 -4.63 -29.59 21.74
CA ARG A 223 -3.47 -30.50 21.87
C ARG A 223 -2.85 -30.48 23.26
N ARG A 224 -2.75 -29.29 23.88
CA ARG A 224 -2.23 -29.12 25.24
C ARG A 224 -3.19 -29.67 26.30
N ARG A 225 -4.50 -29.44 26.16
CA ARG A 225 -5.53 -30.06 27.02
C ARG A 225 -5.44 -31.58 26.99
N ASP A 226 -5.27 -32.17 25.82
CA ASP A 226 -5.17 -33.63 25.64
C ASP A 226 -3.89 -34.22 26.27
N ARG A 227 -2.86 -33.39 26.52
CA ARG A 227 -1.62 -33.78 27.23
C ARG A 227 -1.62 -33.42 28.72
N GLY A 228 -2.66 -32.77 29.22
CA GLY A 228 -2.71 -32.26 30.59
C GLY A 228 -1.78 -31.06 30.85
N GLU A 229 -1.39 -30.31 29.82
CA GLU A 229 -0.58 -29.09 29.93
C GLU A 229 -1.46 -27.85 30.11
N ASP A 230 -0.91 -26.77 30.69
CA ASP A 230 -1.65 -25.51 30.87
C ASP A 230 -1.94 -24.84 29.50
N SER A 231 -3.16 -24.34 29.38
CA SER A 231 -3.75 -23.82 28.15
C SER A 231 -3.64 -22.29 28.00
N GLN A 232 -2.99 -21.63 28.97
CA GLN A 232 -2.66 -20.21 28.89
C GLN A 232 -1.47 -20.00 27.96
N LEU A 233 -1.74 -19.34 26.83
CA LEU A 233 -0.72 -18.84 25.91
C LEU A 233 -0.81 -17.31 26.00
N GLU A 234 0.16 -16.69 26.66
CA GLU A 234 0.32 -15.24 26.53
C GLU A 234 0.78 -14.95 25.10
N PRO A 235 0.15 -14.01 24.38
CA PRO A 235 0.72 -13.50 23.15
C PRO A 235 2.10 -12.95 23.48
N GLN A 236 3.15 -13.45 22.82
CA GLN A 236 4.41 -12.70 22.83
C GLN A 236 4.11 -11.32 22.24
N ASP A 237 4.51 -10.26 22.95
CA ASP A 237 4.51 -8.92 22.40
C ASP A 237 5.13 -8.99 21.02
N SER A 238 4.36 -8.59 20.00
CA SER A 238 4.82 -8.54 18.62
C SER A 238 6.19 -7.87 18.63
N GLN A 239 7.24 -8.62 18.26
CA GLN A 239 8.59 -8.07 18.13
C GLN A 239 8.48 -6.73 17.39
N GLY A 240 9.10 -5.71 17.96
CA GLY A 240 8.76 -4.30 17.78
C GLY A 240 8.53 -3.84 16.34
N ILE A 241 7.88 -2.69 16.24
CA ILE A 241 7.47 -1.95 15.03
C ILE A 241 8.70 -1.45 14.24
N SER A 242 9.72 -2.28 14.03
CA SER A 242 10.82 -2.01 13.11
C SER A 242 10.39 -2.42 11.71
N LEU A 243 10.58 -1.51 10.76
CA LEU A 243 10.35 -1.77 9.35
C LEU A 243 11.46 -2.70 8.84
N TYR A 244 11.10 -3.94 8.48
CA TYR A 244 12.01 -4.88 7.84
C TYR A 244 11.84 -4.79 6.32
N LEU A 245 12.94 -4.58 5.57
CA LEU A 245 12.95 -4.26 4.14
C LEU A 245 13.69 -5.27 3.26
#